data_AF-A0A6N3GRN2-F1
#
_entry.id   AF-A0A6N3GRN2-F1
#
_cell.length_a   1.000
_cell.length_b   1.000
_cell.length_c   1.000
_cell.angle_alpha   90.00
_cell.angle_beta   90.00
_cell.angle_gamma   90.00
#
_symmetry.space_group_name_H-M   'P 1'
#
loop_
_entity.id
_entity.type
_entity.pdbx_description
1 polymer ?
#
loop_
_entity_poly.entity_id
_entity_poly.type
_entity_poly.pdbx_seq_one_letter_code
_entity_poly.pdbx_strand_id
1 'polypeptide(L)'
;MKYTELPKLEDRTMYEKMLFVFRIILSIAVIITAIVEITNLLNWVKNISQLLLGGMFFVMFLEYRKYNTLQACLSLVISIFIISIFVIDYYNILI
;
A
#
# COMPACT_ATOMS: atom_id res chain seq x y z
N MET A 1 6.31 27.06 0.36
CA MET A 1 6.66 25.83 1.11
C MET A 1 7.82 25.17 0.40
N LYS A 2 8.95 25.00 1.07
CA LYS A 2 10.13 24.32 0.50
C LYS A 2 9.79 22.84 0.47
N TYR A 3 9.67 22.24 -0.71
CA TYR A 3 9.53 20.79 -0.84
C TYR A 3 10.84 20.18 -0.32
N THR A 4 10.81 19.61 0.88
CA THR A 4 11.91 18.79 1.37
C THR A 4 11.95 17.52 0.54
N GLU A 5 12.96 17.42 -0.32
CA GLU A 5 13.26 16.21 -1.09
C GLU A 5 13.36 15.02 -0.13
N LEU A 6 12.89 13.84 -0.57
CA LEU A 6 13.07 12.63 0.25
C LEU A 6 14.58 12.43 0.48
N PRO A 7 15.02 12.26 1.73
CA PRO A 7 16.43 12.05 2.03
C PRO A 7 16.93 10.80 1.31
N LYS A 8 18.17 10.88 0.83
CA LYS A 8 18.88 9.76 0.22
C LYS A 8 18.87 8.59 1.19
N LEU A 9 18.79 7.36 0.67
CA LEU A 9 18.62 6.14 1.47
C LEU A 9 19.68 6.01 2.58
N GLU A 10 20.86 6.56 2.34
CA GLU A 10 22.01 6.55 3.25
C GLU A 10 21.75 7.34 4.55
N ASP A 11 21.09 8.49 4.45
CA ASP A 11 20.80 9.43 5.55
C ASP A 11 19.54 9.07 6.35
N ARG A 12 18.81 8.03 5.92
CA ARG A 12 17.56 7.61 6.55
C ARG A 12 17.79 6.90 7.88
N THR A 13 16.89 7.15 8.82
CA THR A 13 16.84 6.40 10.09
C THR A 13 16.59 4.91 9.85
N MET A 14 16.98 4.06 10.79
CA MET A 14 16.81 2.60 10.68
C MET A 14 15.35 2.20 10.39
N TYR A 15 14.39 2.92 10.98
CA TYR A 15 12.95 2.78 10.75
C TYR A 15 12.55 3.07 9.28
N GLU A 16 13.07 4.14 8.70
CA GLU A 16 12.78 4.51 7.31
C GLU A 16 13.42 3.54 6.30
N LYS A 17 14.57 2.97 6.64
CA LYS A 17 15.19 1.87 5.86
C LYS A 17 14.32 0.61 5.90
N MET A 18 13.77 0.26 7.07
CA MET A 18 12.81 -0.86 7.19
C MET A 18 11.54 -0.60 6.37
N LEU A 19 10.96 0.60 6.45
CA LEU A 19 9.80 1.01 5.64
C LEU A 19 10.07 0.88 4.14
N PHE A 20 11.26 1.27 3.68
CA PHE A 20 11.66 1.13 2.28
C PHE A 20 11.72 -0.34 1.85
N VAL A 21 12.30 -1.21 2.68
CA VAL A 21 12.34 -2.66 2.43
C VAL A 21 10.93 -3.26 2.42
N PHE A 22 10.07 -2.87 3.36
CA PHE A 22 8.66 -3.28 3.38
C PHE A 22 7.93 -2.87 2.10
N ARG A 23 8.20 -1.67 1.59
CA ARG A 23 7.61 -1.17 0.34
C ARG A 23 8.03 -2.01 -0.86
N ILE A 24 9.30 -2.42 -0.93
CA ILE A 24 9.80 -3.31 -1.99
C ILE A 24 9.11 -4.68 -1.91
N ILE A 25 9.03 -5.28 -0.72
CA ILE A 25 8.38 -6.58 -0.52
C ILE A 25 6.90 -6.52 -0.91
N LEU A 26 6.19 -5.48 -0.49
CA LEU A 26 4.79 -5.26 -0.85
C LEU A 26 4.59 -5.03 -2.34
N SER A 27 5.48 -4.26 -3.00
CA SER A 27 5.44 -4.09 -4.46
C SER A 27 5.58 -5.42 -5.20
N ILE A 28 6.50 -6.28 -4.78
CA ILE A 28 6.69 -7.60 -5.38
C ILE A 28 5.44 -8.46 -5.17
N ALA A 29 4.87 -8.45 -3.96
CA ALA A 29 3.65 -9.19 -3.64
C ALA A 29 2.46 -8.74 -4.50
N VAL A 30 2.28 -7.43 -4.74
CA VAL A 30 1.24 -6.90 -5.63
C VAL A 30 1.42 -7.41 -7.06
N ILE A 31 2.64 -7.39 -7.59
CA ILE A 31 2.94 -7.89 -8.94
C ILE A 31 2.58 -9.38 -9.06
N ILE A 32 2.97 -10.20 -8.09
CA ILE A 32 2.64 -11.63 -8.06
C ILE A 32 1.11 -11.82 -8.05
N THR A 33 0.40 -11.10 -7.18
CA THR A 33 -1.06 -11.20 -7.11
C THR A 33 -1.75 -10.73 -8.40
N ALA A 34 -1.23 -9.70 -9.06
CA ALA A 34 -1.76 -9.22 -10.34
C ALA A 34 -1.58 -10.25 -11.46
N ILE A 35 -0.43 -10.95 -11.52
CA ILE A 35 -0.20 -12.04 -12.48
C ILE A 35 -1.18 -13.19 -12.24
N VAL A 36 -1.45 -13.52 -10.98
CA VAL A 36 -2.40 -14.59 -10.60
C VAL A 36 -3.86 -14.18 -10.90
N GLU A 37 -4.19 -12.90 -10.78
CA GLU A 37 -5.51 -12.36 -11.11
C GLU A 37 -5.75 -12.35 -12.64
N ILE A 38 -4.74 -11.97 -13.45
CA ILE A 38 -4.81 -12.04 -14.92
C ILE A 38 -4.99 -13.48 -15.41
N THR A 39 -4.39 -14.45 -14.71
CA THR A 39 -4.57 -15.87 -15.00
C THR A 39 -5.88 -16.45 -14.46
N ASN A 40 -6.75 -15.59 -13.88
CA ASN A 40 -8.10 -15.86 -13.41
C ASN A 40 -8.21 -17.08 -12.47
N LEU A 41 -7.11 -17.37 -11.76
CA LEU A 41 -6.92 -18.68 -11.15
C LEU A 41 -7.66 -18.83 -9.82
N LEU A 42 -8.01 -17.72 -9.13
CA LEU A 42 -8.72 -17.74 -7.84
C LEU A 42 -9.36 -16.37 -7.50
N ASN A 43 -10.68 -16.35 -7.23
CA ASN A 43 -11.38 -15.18 -6.63
C ASN A 43 -10.77 -14.77 -5.27
N TRP A 44 -10.19 -15.72 -4.53
CA TRP A 44 -9.45 -15.46 -3.30
C TRP A 44 -8.25 -14.53 -3.50
N VAL A 45 -7.62 -14.57 -4.68
CA VAL A 45 -6.41 -13.79 -4.96
C VAL A 45 -6.75 -12.32 -5.25
N LYS A 46 -7.92 -12.06 -5.83
CA LYS A 46 -8.46 -10.69 -5.98
C LYS A 46 -8.64 -9.99 -4.62
N ASN A 47 -9.15 -10.71 -3.63
CA ASN A 47 -9.31 -10.16 -2.28
C ASN A 47 -7.95 -9.88 -1.62
N ILE A 48 -6.97 -10.76 -1.82
CA ILE A 48 -5.60 -10.58 -1.29
C ILE A 48 -4.89 -9.41 -2.01
N SER A 49 -5.08 -9.23 -3.31
CA SER A 49 -4.46 -8.16 -4.10
C SER A 49 -4.96 -6.77 -3.66
N GLN A 50 -6.27 -6.63 -3.43
CA GLN A 50 -6.88 -5.42 -2.86
C GLN A 50 -6.33 -5.09 -1.47
N LEU A 51 -6.22 -6.09 -0.59
CA LEU A 51 -5.67 -5.89 0.76
C LEU A 51 -4.20 -5.42 0.71
N LEU A 52 -3.40 -6.02 -0.17
CA LEU A 52 -2.00 -5.64 -0.41
C LEU A 52 -1.86 -4.20 -0.91
N LEU A 53 -2.70 -3.81 -1.88
CA LEU A 53 -2.77 -2.44 -2.39
C LEU A 53 -3.13 -1.43 -1.28
N GLY A 54 -4.14 -1.73 -0.47
CA GLY A 54 -4.53 -0.90 0.68
C GLY A 54 -3.38 -0.73 1.68
N GLY A 55 -2.63 -1.81 1.95
CA GLY A 55 -1.43 -1.80 2.78
C GLY A 55 -0.31 -0.93 2.22
N MET A 56 -0.06 -0.96 0.91
CA MET A 56 0.97 -0.11 0.28
C MET A 56 0.66 1.38 0.44
N PHE A 57 -0.60 1.78 0.23
CA PHE A 57 -1.02 3.17 0.42
C PHE A 57 -0.92 3.62 1.88
N PHE A 58 -1.12 2.70 2.84
CA PHE A 58 -0.90 2.99 4.25
C PHE A 58 0.59 3.19 4.59
N VAL A 59 1.47 2.36 4.02
CA VAL A 59 2.92 2.49 4.17
C VAL A 59 3.40 3.80 3.54
N MET A 60 2.87 4.20 2.38
CA MET A 60 3.10 5.52 1.79
C MET A 60 2.65 6.65 2.72
N PHE A 61 1.49 6.55 3.36
CA PHE A 61 1.06 7.56 4.32
C PHE A 61 2.10 7.74 5.44
N LEU A 62 2.60 6.65 6.02
CA LEU A 62 3.62 6.71 7.08
C LEU A 62 4.93 7.33 6.59
N GLU A 63 5.36 7.00 5.37
CA GLU A 63 6.58 7.56 4.75
C GLU A 63 6.39 9.06 4.49
N TYR A 64 5.31 9.48 3.84
CA TYR A 64 5.09 10.86 3.42
C TYR A 64 4.59 11.81 4.52
N ARG A 65 4.13 11.30 5.67
CA ARG A 65 3.59 12.12 6.78
C ARG A 65 4.54 13.24 7.24
N LYS A 66 5.85 13.01 7.17
CA LYS A 66 6.88 13.97 7.59
C LYS A 66 7.36 14.91 6.46
N TYR A 67 7.17 14.52 5.20
CA TYR A 67 7.75 15.22 4.04
C TYR A 67 6.71 16.01 3.24
N ASN A 68 5.52 15.45 3.09
CA ASN A 68 4.44 16.04 2.31
C ASN A 68 3.08 15.60 2.85
N THR A 69 2.51 16.43 3.71
CA THR A 69 1.24 16.19 4.40
C THR A 69 0.07 15.99 3.42
N LEU A 70 0.09 16.65 2.26
CA LEU A 70 -0.95 16.49 1.23
C LEU A 70 -0.89 15.09 0.61
N GLN A 71 0.29 14.63 0.19
CA GLN A 71 0.47 13.27 -0.35
C GLN A 71 0.19 12.20 0.71
N ALA A 72 0.53 12.46 1.98
CA ALA A 72 0.18 11.57 3.08
C ALA A 72 -1.35 11.45 3.24
N CYS A 73 -2.08 12.57 3.29
CA CYS A 73 -3.54 12.52 3.38
C CYS A 73 -4.17 11.80 2.19
N LEU A 74 -3.73 12.07 0.96
CA LEU A 74 -4.25 11.40 -0.23
C LEU A 74 -4.02 9.89 -0.19
N SER A 75 -2.82 9.45 0.19
CA SER A 75 -2.51 8.02 0.32
C SER A 75 -3.32 7.35 1.43
N LEU A 76 -3.57 8.04 2.55
CA LEU A 76 -4.43 7.51 3.62
C LEU A 76 -5.89 7.37 3.17
N VAL A 77 -6.45 8.34 2.46
CA VAL A 77 -7.83 8.27 1.93
C VAL A 77 -7.99 7.10 0.96
N ILE A 78 -7.01 6.91 0.06
CA ILE A 78 -7.01 5.80 -0.89
C ILE A 78 -6.92 4.46 -0.15
N SER A 79 -6.06 4.36 0.88
CA SER A 79 -5.95 3.15 1.71
C SER A 79 -7.28 2.78 2.38
N ILE A 80 -7.94 3.75 3.03
CA ILE A 80 -9.24 3.54 3.69
C ILE A 80 -10.30 3.10 2.68
N PHE A 81 -10.33 3.72 1.51
CA PHE A 81 -11.29 3.40 0.47
C PHE A 81 -11.14 1.95 -0.04
N ILE A 82 -9.90 1.52 -0.33
CA ILE A 82 -9.60 0.16 -0.78
C ILE A 82 -9.93 -0.87 0.30
N ILE A 83 -9.60 -0.60 1.56
CA ILE A 83 -9.93 -1.49 2.69
C ILE A 83 -11.44 -1.57 2.89
N SER A 84 -12.17 -0.47 2.71
CA SER A 84 -13.64 -0.45 2.84
C SER A 84 -14.31 -1.32 1.77
N ILE A 85 -13.85 -1.24 0.52
CA ILE A 85 -14.35 -2.12 -0.57
C ILE A 85 -14.06 -3.59 -0.24
N PHE A 86 -12.85 -3.90 0.21
CA PHE A 86 -12.48 -5.25 0.63
C PHE A 86 -13.40 -5.79 1.74
N VAL A 87 -13.71 -4.99 2.76
CA VAL A 87 -14.61 -5.40 3.85
C VAL A 87 -16.02 -5.67 3.33
N ILE A 88 -16.54 -4.86 2.42
CA ILE A 88 -17.86 -5.05 1.81
C ILE A 88 -17.89 -6.31 0.94
N ASP A 89 -16.89 -6.49 0.06
CA ASP A 89 -16.77 -7.67 -0.80
C ASP A 89 -16.64 -8.95 0.04
N TYR A 90 -15.87 -8.91 1.13
CA TYR A 90 -15.72 -10.03 2.06
C TYR A 90 -17.04 -10.35 2.79
N TYR A 91 -17.76 -9.35 3.27
CA TYR A 91 -19.06 -9.54 3.91
C TYR A 91 -20.11 -10.13 2.95
N ASN A 92 -20.13 -9.69 1.69
CA ASN A 92 -21.06 -10.21 0.67
C ASN A 92 -20.75 -11.66 0.26
N ILE A 93 -19.54 -12.16 0.45
CA ILE A 93 -19.18 -13.56 0.20
C ILE A 93 -19.65 -14.48 1.33
N LEU A 94 -19.86 -13.94 2.54
CA LEU A 94 -20.18 -14.71 3.74
C LEU A 94 -21.69 -14.90 4.00
N ILE A 95 -22.54 -14.16 3.28
CA ILE A 95 -24.01 -14.22 3.28
C ILE A 95 -24.49 -15.09 2.12
#